data_AF-A0A447NPV6-F1
#
_entry.id   AF-A0A447NPV6-F1
#
_cell.length_a   1.000
_cell.length_b   1.000
_cell.length_c   1.000
_cell.angle_alpha   90.00
_cell.angle_beta   90.00
_cell.angle_gamma   90.00
#
_symmetry.space_group_name_H-M   'P 1'
#
loop_
_entity.id
_entity.type
_entity.pdbx_description
1 polymer ?
#
loop_
_entity_poly.entity_id
_entity_poly.type
_entity_poly.pdbx_seq_one_letter_code
_entity_poly.pdbx_strand_id
1 'polypeptide(L)'
;MKRYGLNLDATLTHKEKVEIRIDNAKRQVRVDELELHVLFDFQFDSKTWSCGDLLTNEKVFDALNDGQTIPIRILPWKPESASVCQRALFNRLKGLNTAAETTDPRLGEALIECGEV
;
A
#
# COMPACT_ATOMS: atom_id res chain seq x y z
N MET A 1 4.53 -11.72 -25.70
CA MET A 1 3.82 -10.94 -24.66
C MET A 1 4.11 -11.55 -23.30
N LYS A 2 4.67 -10.78 -22.35
CA LYS A 2 4.96 -11.27 -20.99
C LYS A 2 3.62 -11.59 -20.30
N ARG A 3 3.37 -12.86 -20.00
CA ARG A 3 2.14 -13.36 -19.32
C ARG A 3 2.18 -13.21 -17.79
N TYR A 4 3.22 -12.58 -17.27
CA TYR A 4 3.45 -12.47 -15.83
C TYR A 4 3.07 -11.09 -15.34
N GLY A 5 2.55 -11.03 -14.12
CA GLY A 5 2.32 -9.77 -13.43
C GLY A 5 3.65 -9.06 -13.15
N LEU A 6 3.67 -7.74 -13.34
CA LEU A 6 4.79 -6.89 -12.99
C LEU A 6 4.49 -6.18 -11.67
N ASN A 7 5.45 -6.16 -10.76
CA ASN A 7 5.34 -5.35 -9.55
C ASN A 7 5.91 -3.96 -9.85
N LEU A 8 5.16 -2.92 -9.50
CA LEU A 8 5.51 -1.52 -9.67
C LEU A 8 5.20 -0.77 -8.38
N ASP A 9 5.64 0.47 -8.33
CA ASP A 9 5.26 1.41 -7.29
C ASP A 9 4.24 2.41 -7.87
N ALA A 10 3.21 2.71 -7.08
CA ALA A 10 2.19 3.70 -7.38
C ALA A 10 2.16 4.78 -6.30
N THR A 11 1.58 5.92 -6.61
CA THR A 11 1.35 7.01 -5.65
C THR A 11 -0.11 6.96 -5.22
N LEU A 12 -0.37 6.81 -3.93
CA LEU A 12 -1.73 6.92 -3.40
C LEU A 12 -2.24 8.33 -3.65
N THR A 13 -3.38 8.47 -4.32
CA THR A 13 -3.98 9.77 -4.61
C THR A 13 -5.17 10.06 -3.71
N HIS A 14 -5.89 9.02 -3.31
CA HIS A 14 -7.04 9.15 -2.42
C HIS A 14 -7.30 7.83 -1.70
N LYS A 15 -7.89 7.92 -0.51
CA LYS A 15 -8.45 6.77 0.19
C LYS A 15 -9.81 7.11 0.77
N GLU A 16 -10.75 6.18 0.66
CA GLU A 16 -12.13 6.34 1.11
C GLU A 16 -12.57 5.10 1.89
N LYS A 17 -13.27 5.33 3.01
CA LYS A 17 -13.85 4.28 3.84
C LYS A 17 -15.36 4.33 3.69
N VAL A 18 -15.94 3.25 3.16
CA VAL A 18 -17.37 3.13 2.87
C VAL A 18 -17.99 2.08 3.79
N GLU A 19 -18.99 2.49 4.58
CA GLU A 19 -19.80 1.58 5.38
C GLU A 19 -20.98 1.08 4.55
N ILE A 20 -21.01 -0.23 4.27
CA ILE A 20 -22.13 -0.85 3.56
C ILE A 20 -23.09 -1.47 4.57
N ARG A 21 -24.31 -0.94 4.59
CA ARG A 21 -25.43 -1.54 5.32
C ARG A 21 -26.26 -2.39 4.37
N ILE A 22 -26.12 -3.71 4.45
CA ILE A 22 -26.97 -4.63 3.68
C ILE A 22 -28.17 -5.02 4.54
N ASP A 23 -29.34 -4.43 4.26
CA ASP A 23 -30.59 -4.85 4.89
C ASP A 23 -31.21 -6.03 4.10
N ASN A 24 -30.87 -7.25 4.52
CA ASN A 24 -31.36 -8.45 3.84
C ASN A 24 -32.73 -8.84 4.42
N ALA A 25 -33.81 -8.26 3.87
CA ALA A 25 -35.19 -8.38 4.36
C ALA A 25 -35.76 -9.82 4.48
N LYS A 26 -35.01 -10.87 4.09
CA LYS A 26 -35.46 -12.28 4.15
C LYS A 26 -34.69 -13.17 5.13
N ARG A 27 -33.57 -12.71 5.69
CA ARG A 27 -32.82 -13.39 6.78
C ARG A 27 -32.15 -12.28 7.58
N GLN A 28 -32.53 -12.11 8.85
CA GLN A 28 -31.95 -11.12 9.77
C GLN A 28 -30.47 -11.42 10.06
N VAL A 29 -29.60 -11.17 9.09
CA VAL A 29 -28.16 -11.12 9.27
C VAL A 29 -27.76 -9.70 8.89
N ARG A 30 -27.56 -8.86 9.91
CA ARG A 30 -26.86 -7.58 9.74
C ARG A 30 -25.40 -7.91 9.57
N VAL A 31 -24.88 -7.80 8.36
CA VAL A 31 -23.45 -7.80 8.11
C VAL A 31 -23.10 -6.36 7.79
N ASP A 32 -22.42 -5.70 8.73
CA ASP A 32 -21.76 -4.43 8.45
C ASP A 32 -20.47 -4.77 7.71
N GLU A 33 -20.47 -4.65 6.38
CA GLU A 33 -19.26 -4.83 5.57
C GLU A 33 -18.60 -3.47 5.38
N LEU A 34 -17.29 -3.42 5.68
CA LEU A 34 -16.49 -2.21 5.53
C LEU A 34 -15.64 -2.31 4.26
N GLU A 35 -15.84 -1.41 3.32
CA GLU A 35 -15.01 -1.30 2.13
C GLU A 35 -13.96 -0.20 2.30
N LEU A 36 -12.70 -0.58 2.17
CA LEU A 36 -11.54 0.30 2.29
C LEU A 36 -10.97 0.57 0.89
N HIS A 37 -11.49 1.59 0.22
CA HIS A 37 -11.12 1.94 -1.15
C HIS A 37 -9.84 2.76 -1.17
N VAL A 38 -8.89 2.37 -2.01
CA VAL A 38 -7.67 3.15 -2.27
C VAL A 38 -7.55 3.42 -3.76
N LEU A 39 -7.35 4.68 -4.12
CA LEU A 39 -7.09 5.14 -5.47
C LEU A 39 -5.63 5.55 -5.59
N PHE A 40 -5.02 5.21 -6.72
CA PHE A 40 -3.59 5.42 -6.93
C PHE A 40 -3.25 5.60 -8.40
N ASP A 41 -2.17 6.35 -8.62
CA ASP A 41 -1.61 6.63 -9.93
C ASP A 41 -0.25 5.97 -10.11
N PHE A 42 0.02 5.46 -11.31
CA PHE A 42 1.33 4.91 -11.65
C PHE A 42 1.68 5.16 -13.12
N GLN A 43 2.97 5.14 -13.43
CA GLN A 43 3.46 5.24 -14.80
C GLN A 43 3.78 3.86 -15.36
N PHE A 44 3.22 3.54 -16.53
CA PHE A 44 3.54 2.34 -17.28
C PHE A 44 3.38 2.60 -18.78
N ASP A 45 4.36 2.15 -19.56
CA ASP A 45 4.38 2.32 -21.02
C ASP A 45 4.27 3.79 -21.47
N SER A 46 5.04 4.66 -20.81
CA SER A 46 5.05 6.12 -21.04
C SER A 46 3.69 6.82 -20.83
N LYS A 47 2.75 6.15 -20.16
CA LYS A 47 1.41 6.67 -19.84
C LYS A 47 1.17 6.62 -18.33
N THR A 48 0.45 7.61 -17.82
CA THR A 48 -0.10 7.60 -16.46
C THR A 48 -1.41 6.83 -16.43
N TRP A 49 -1.54 5.94 -15.46
CA TRP A 49 -2.72 5.14 -15.20
C TRP A 49 -3.24 5.46 -13.80
N SER A 50 -4.55 5.61 -13.68
CA SER A 50 -5.26 5.78 -12.41
C SER A 50 -6.14 4.57 -12.18
N CYS A 51 -6.01 3.94 -11.01
CA CYS A 51 -6.71 2.71 -10.66
C CYS A 51 -7.19 2.77 -9.21
N GLY A 52 -8.14 1.89 -8.87
CA GLY A 52 -8.61 1.70 -7.52
C GLY A 52 -8.55 0.22 -7.12
N ASP A 53 -8.31 -0.03 -5.83
CA ASP A 53 -8.37 -1.37 -5.25
C ASP A 53 -8.96 -1.32 -3.83
N LEU A 54 -9.32 -2.49 -3.30
CA LEU A 54 -9.84 -2.64 -1.95
C LEU A 54 -8.76 -3.18 -1.02
N LEU A 55 -8.64 -2.57 0.15
CA LEU A 55 -7.85 -3.09 1.25
C LEU A 55 -8.70 -3.94 2.18
N THR A 56 -8.09 -5.00 2.71
CA THR A 56 -8.75 -5.89 3.69
C THR A 56 -8.40 -5.56 5.13
N ASN A 57 -7.35 -4.78 5.35
CA ASN A 57 -6.79 -4.50 6.67
C ASN A 57 -6.92 -3.02 7.01
N GLU A 58 -7.79 -2.72 7.97
CA GLU A 58 -8.06 -1.36 8.45
C GLU A 58 -6.80 -0.68 9.00
N LYS A 59 -5.94 -1.40 9.72
CA LYS A 59 -4.69 -0.82 10.27
C LYS A 59 -3.73 -0.37 9.16
N VAL A 60 -3.70 -1.11 8.05
CA VAL A 60 -2.91 -0.72 6.86
C VAL A 60 -3.51 0.53 6.23
N PHE A 61 -4.84 0.55 6.09
CA PHE A 61 -5.56 1.67 5.52
C PHE A 61 -5.40 2.96 6.33
N ASP A 62 -5.49 2.89 7.65
CA ASP A 62 -5.33 4.03 8.54
C ASP A 62 -3.91 4.61 8.49
N ALA A 63 -2.90 3.74 8.38
CA ALA A 63 -1.50 4.13 8.32
C ALA A 63 -1.07 4.73 6.97
N LEU A 64 -1.89 4.61 5.92
CA LEU A 64 -1.60 5.19 4.61
C LEU A 64 -1.85 6.72 4.61
N ASN A 65 -1.02 7.47 3.89
CA ASN A 65 -1.26 8.89 3.64
C ASN A 65 -1.31 9.19 2.14
N ASP A 66 -2.09 10.19 1.74
CA ASP A 66 -2.11 10.65 0.35
C ASP A 66 -0.71 11.11 -0.08
N GLY A 67 -0.32 10.79 -1.31
CA GLY A 67 1.03 10.98 -1.83
C GLY A 67 2.03 9.87 -1.47
N GLN A 68 1.66 8.89 -0.63
CA GLN A 68 2.55 7.81 -0.25
C GLN A 68 2.77 6.81 -1.39
N THR A 69 3.99 6.31 -1.52
CA THR A 69 4.32 5.25 -2.47
C THR A 69 3.84 3.88 -1.98
N ILE A 70 2.95 3.25 -2.74
CA ILE A 70 2.38 1.93 -2.45
C ILE A 70 2.83 0.89 -3.49
N PRO A 71 3.12 -0.36 -3.07
CA PRO A 71 3.48 -1.41 -4.01
C PRO A 71 2.24 -1.97 -4.69
N ILE A 72 2.24 -2.01 -6.02
CA ILE A 72 1.16 -2.55 -6.86
C ILE A 72 1.66 -3.67 -7.76
N ARG A 73 0.72 -4.46 -8.27
CA ARG A 73 0.93 -5.46 -9.32
C ARG A 73 -0.01 -5.19 -10.48
N ILE A 74 0.56 -5.15 -11.68
CA ILE A 74 -0.18 -4.96 -12.92
C ILE A 74 -0.04 -6.17 -13.84
N LEU A 75 -0.98 -6.33 -14.76
CA LEU A 75 -0.80 -7.17 -15.94
C LEU A 75 -0.38 -6.28 -17.11
N PRO A 76 0.74 -6.54 -17.80
CA PRO A 76 1.22 -5.65 -18.88
C PRO A 76 0.23 -5.44 -20.03
N TRP A 77 -0.61 -6.42 -20.30
CA TRP A 77 -1.66 -6.34 -21.33
C TRP A 77 -2.98 -5.78 -20.80
N LYS A 78 -3.07 -5.50 -19.51
CA LYS A 78 -4.26 -5.00 -18.81
C LYS A 78 -3.88 -4.15 -17.58
N PRO A 79 -3.16 -3.04 -17.76
CA PRO A 79 -2.68 -2.20 -16.66
C PRO A 79 -3.80 -1.60 -15.81
N GLU A 80 -5.00 -1.42 -16.36
CA GLU A 80 -6.18 -0.94 -15.63
C GLU A 80 -6.68 -1.90 -14.55
N SER A 81 -6.19 -3.15 -14.54
CA SER A 81 -6.47 -4.13 -13.47
C SER A 81 -5.33 -4.19 -12.44
N ALA A 82 -4.68 -3.05 -12.21
CA ALA A 82 -3.68 -2.92 -11.15
C ALA A 82 -4.30 -3.23 -9.78
N SER A 83 -3.54 -3.95 -8.94
CA SER A 83 -3.95 -4.32 -7.58
C SER A 83 -2.83 -4.01 -6.60
N VAL A 84 -3.19 -3.64 -5.38
CA VAL A 84 -2.23 -3.36 -4.31
C VAL A 84 -1.64 -4.67 -3.81
N CYS A 85 -0.31 -4.72 -3.72
CA CYS A 85 0.39 -5.82 -3.07
C CYS A 85 0.28 -5.70 -1.55
N GLN A 86 -0.89 -6.06 -0.99
CA GLN A 86 -1.23 -5.82 0.42
C GLN A 86 -0.18 -6.36 1.40
N ARG A 87 0.39 -7.55 1.15
CA ARG A 87 1.45 -8.12 2.00
C ARG A 87 2.74 -7.30 1.95
N ALA A 88 3.13 -6.81 0.78
CA ALA A 88 4.31 -5.96 0.64
C ALA A 88 4.09 -4.60 1.29
N LEU A 89 2.89 -4.04 1.13
CA LEU A 89 2.49 -2.79 1.77
C LEU A 89 2.52 -2.91 3.30
N PHE A 90 1.92 -3.96 3.85
CA PHE A 90 1.93 -4.24 5.29
C PHE A 90 3.37 -4.35 5.83
N ASN A 91 4.24 -5.07 5.14
CA ASN A 91 5.65 -5.21 5.56
C ASN A 91 6.40 -3.86 5.51
N ARG A 92 6.16 -3.03 4.48
CA ARG A 92 6.75 -1.69 4.38
C ARG A 92 6.30 -0.81 5.54
N LEU A 93 5.01 -0.77 5.84
CA LEU A 93 4.45 0.02 6.95
C LEU A 93 4.95 -0.47 8.31
N LYS A 94 5.05 -1.80 8.50
CA LYS A 94 5.64 -2.38 9.71
C LYS A 94 7.10 -1.95 9.87
N GLY A 95 7.90 -1.98 8.81
CA GLY A 95 9.31 -1.58 8.84
C GLY A 95 9.52 -0.09 9.11
N LEU A 96 8.64 0.78 8.59
CA LEU A 96 8.64 2.21 8.88
C LEU A 96 8.39 2.49 10.37
N ASN A 97 7.44 1.78 10.97
CA ASN A 97 7.14 1.91 12.40
C ASN A 97 8.31 1.44 13.27
N THR A 98 9.02 0.37 12.86
CA THR A 98 10.20 -0.09 13.61
C THR A 98 11.39 0.86 13.46
N ALA A 99 11.60 1.48 12.29
CA ALA A 99 12.69 2.43 12.07
C ALA A 99 12.54 3.72 12.91
N ALA A 100 11.30 4.11 13.25
CA ALA A 100 11.02 5.20 14.17
C ALA A 100 11.25 4.83 15.65
N GLU A 101 11.28 3.55 15.99
CA GLU A 101 11.49 3.04 17.37
C GLU A 101 12.91 2.50 17.63
N THR A 102 13.76 2.38 16.60
CA THR A 102 15.15 1.92 16.79
C THR A 102 16.11 3.09 17.07
N THR A 103 16.07 3.62 18.30
CA THR A 103 17.34 3.94 18.97
C THR A 103 17.94 2.59 19.38
N ASP A 104 18.56 1.91 18.43
CA ASP A 104 19.16 0.59 18.66
C ASP A 104 20.49 0.80 19.42
N PRO A 105 20.63 0.39 20.70
CA PRO A 105 21.86 0.55 21.46
C PRO A 105 23.00 -0.37 20.96
N ARG A 106 22.78 -1.13 19.87
CA ARG A 106 23.79 -2.01 19.25
C ARG A 106 24.35 -1.49 17.93
N LEU A 107 23.94 -0.31 17.46
CA LEU A 107 24.63 0.39 16.38
C LEU A 107 25.93 0.97 16.96
N GLY A 108 27.01 0.19 16.87
CA GLY A 108 28.35 0.63 17.24
C GLY A 108 28.66 1.96 16.57
N GLU A 109 29.21 2.88 17.36
CA GLU A 109 29.62 4.21 16.92
C GLU A 109 30.47 4.11 15.65
N ALA A 110 30.16 4.95 14.66
CA ALA A 110 31.02 5.12 13.51
C ALA A 110 32.41 5.57 14.02
N LEU A 111 33.43 4.75 13.80
CA LEU A 111 34.82 5.13 14.02
C LEU A 111 35.11 6.34 13.11
N ILE A 112 35.15 7.51 13.73
CA ILE A 112 35.66 8.72 13.12
C ILE A 112 37.16 8.46 12.88
N GLU A 113 37.55 8.17 11.65
CA GLU A 113 38.94 8.34 11.22
C GLU A 113 39.21 9.85 11.13
N CYS A 114 39.56 10.46 12.27
CA CYS A 114 40.29 11.71 12.25
C CYS A 114 41.72 11.40 11.83
N GLY A 115 42.05 11.75 10.60
CA GLY A 115 43.43 11.83 10.15
C GLY A 115 44.17 12.92 10.90
N GLU A 116 45.34 12.58 11.44
CA GLU A 116 46.43 13.50 11.77
C GLU A 116 47.73 12.83 11.35
N VAL A 117 48.37 13.32 10.28
CA VAL A 117 49.79 13.75 10.23
C VAL A 117 49.93 14.79 9.12
#